data_AF-A0A352WMT0-F1
#
_entry.id   AF-A0A352WMT0-F1
#
_cell.length_a   1.000
_cell.length_b   1.000
_cell.length_c   1.000
_cell.angle_alpha   90.00
_cell.angle_beta   90.00
_cell.angle_gamma   90.00
#
_symmetry.space_group_name_H-M   'P 1'
#
loop_
_entity.id
_entity.type
_entity.pdbx_description
1 polymer ?
#
loop_
_entity_poly.entity_id
_entity_poly.type
_entity_poly.pdbx_seq_one_letter_code
_entity_poly.pdbx_strand_id
1 'polypeptide(L)'
;LAVISYHSLEDRLVKHFMRSGNFEDDVKRDLKGAALCPFAPLNRKAVVADEEEQARNPRSRSARLRVATRTALSLDEINSLAA
;
A
#
# COMPACT_ATOMS: atom_id res chain seq x y z
N LEU A 1 -5.32 1.70 7.38
CA LEU A 1 -5.29 0.35 6.77
C LEU A 1 -3.95 -0.30 7.09
N ALA A 2 -3.95 -1.52 7.61
CA ALA A 2 -2.74 -2.30 7.85
C ALA A 2 -2.96 -3.70 7.26
N VAL A 3 -1.99 -4.18 6.48
CA VAL A 3 -2.07 -5.46 5.77
C VAL A 3 -0.73 -6.20 5.92
N ILE A 4 -0.80 -7.48 6.27
CA ILE A 4 0.34 -8.39 6.27
C ILE A 4 0.17 -9.32 5.07
N SER A 5 1.21 -9.41 4.25
CA SER A 5 1.28 -10.32 3.11
C SER A 5 2.44 -11.29 3.29
N TYR A 6 2.32 -12.50 2.78
CA TYR A 6 3.39 -13.51 2.86
C TYR A 6 4.03 -13.75 1.50
N HIS A 7 3.24 -13.60 0.44
CA HIS A 7 3.68 -13.87 -0.93
C HIS A 7 3.98 -12.57 -1.68
N SER A 8 4.93 -12.62 -2.61
CA SER A 8 5.34 -11.43 -3.39
C SER A 8 4.22 -10.91 -4.30
N LEU A 9 3.32 -11.78 -4.77
CA LEU A 9 2.16 -11.42 -5.57
C LEU A 9 1.18 -10.56 -4.76
N GLU A 10 0.89 -10.99 -3.53
CA GLU A 10 0.03 -10.26 -2.59
C GLU A 10 0.63 -8.90 -2.23
N ASP A 11 1.93 -8.88 -1.84
CA ASP A 11 2.61 -7.63 -1.48
C ASP A 11 2.58 -6.62 -2.64
N ARG A 12 2.71 -7.10 -3.88
CA ARG A 12 2.62 -6.25 -5.07
C ARG A 12 1.25 -5.60 -5.20
N LEU A 13 0.16 -6.37 -5.07
CA LEU A 13 -1.21 -5.85 -5.15
C LEU A 13 -1.49 -4.84 -4.03
N VAL A 14 -1.08 -5.15 -2.79
CA VAL A 14 -1.24 -4.25 -1.64
C VAL A 14 -0.45 -2.95 -1.87
N LYS A 15 0.79 -3.06 -2.38
CA LYS A 15 1.62 -1.90 -2.71
C LYS A 15 0.96 -1.01 -3.77
N HIS A 16 0.45 -1.60 -4.86
CA HIS A 16 -0.21 -0.85 -5.93
C HIS A 16 -1.46 -0.15 -5.40
N PHE A 17 -2.30 -0.87 -4.66
CA PHE A 17 -3.53 -0.33 -4.10
C PHE A 17 -3.28 0.83 -3.13
N MET A 18 -2.30 0.69 -2.23
CA MET A 18 -1.94 1.77 -1.30
C MET A 18 -1.31 2.99 -2.00
N ARG A 19 -0.68 2.81 -3.17
CA ARG A 19 -0.01 3.88 -3.92
C ARG A 19 -0.90 4.59 -4.92
N SER A 20 -1.83 3.87 -5.56
CA SER A 20 -2.60 4.34 -6.72
C SER A 20 -4.12 4.29 -6.49
N GLY A 21 -4.57 3.58 -5.46
CA GLY A 21 -5.99 3.30 -5.23
C GLY A 21 -6.55 2.16 -6.10
N ASN A 22 -5.74 1.56 -6.98
CA ASN A 22 -6.11 0.44 -7.85
C ASN A 22 -5.00 -0.64 -7.89
N PHE A 23 -5.24 -1.76 -8.56
CA PHE A 23 -4.30 -2.89 -8.59
C PHE A 23 -3.34 -2.84 -9.79
N GLU A 24 -3.69 -2.04 -10.79
CA GLU A 24 -2.99 -1.81 -12.05
C GLU A 24 -1.80 -0.85 -11.90
N ASP A 25 -1.68 -0.20 -10.74
CA ASP A 25 -0.66 0.81 -10.43
C ASP A 25 -0.82 2.14 -11.17
N ASP A 26 -2.02 2.43 -11.64
CA ASP A 26 -2.31 3.65 -12.39
C ASP A 26 -2.51 4.85 -11.44
N VAL A 27 -1.47 5.66 -11.28
CA VAL A 27 -1.50 6.81 -10.38
C VAL A 27 -2.12 8.02 -11.07
N LYS A 28 -3.39 8.28 -10.76
CA LYS A 28 -4.07 9.52 -11.13
C LYS A 28 -3.44 10.73 -10.44
N ARG A 29 -3.27 11.83 -11.16
CA ARG A 29 -2.67 13.06 -10.64
C ARG A 29 -3.54 14.26 -10.96
N ASP A 30 -3.50 15.27 -10.09
CA ASP A 30 -4.14 16.56 -10.36
C ASP A 30 -3.34 17.41 -11.35
N LEU A 31 -3.89 18.57 -11.73
CA LEU A 31 -3.25 19.54 -12.63
C LEU A 31 -1.89 20.07 -12.10
N LYS A 32 -1.63 19.93 -10.79
CA LYS A 32 -0.38 20.34 -10.14
C LYS A 32 0.59 19.17 -9.95
N GLY A 33 0.23 17.98 -10.43
CA GLY A 33 1.04 16.77 -10.37
C GLY A 33 0.99 16.01 -9.03
N ALA A 34 0.12 16.41 -8.09
CA ALA A 34 -0.09 15.69 -6.84
C ALA A 34 -0.88 14.40 -7.09
N ALA A 35 -0.44 13.30 -6.48
CA ALA A 35 -1.10 12.00 -6.62
C ALA A 35 -2.47 12.02 -5.92
N LEU A 36 -3.52 11.73 -6.68
CA LEU A 36 -4.89 11.58 -6.20
C LEU A 36 -5.09 10.13 -5.76
N CYS A 37 -4.86 9.88 -4.47
CA CYS A 37 -4.94 8.54 -3.90
C CYS A 37 -5.74 8.54 -2.60
N PRO A 38 -6.59 7.52 -2.38
CA PRO A 38 -7.41 7.42 -1.17
C PRO A 38 -6.58 7.04 0.07
N PHE A 39 -5.35 6.59 -0.14
CA PHE A 39 -4.43 6.17 0.91
C PHE A 39 -3.07 6.86 0.75
N ALA A 40 -2.46 7.21 1.88
CA ALA A 40 -1.08 7.66 1.98
C ALA A 40 -0.27 6.58 2.72
N PRO A 41 0.69 5.90 2.06
CA PRO A 41 1.55 4.93 2.72
C PRO A 41 2.37 5.58 3.84
N LEU A 42 2.37 4.99 5.03
CA LEU A 42 3.13 5.49 6.18
C LEU A 42 4.63 5.22 6.00
N ASN A 43 4.96 4.03 5.47
CA ASN A 43 6.34 3.59 5.25
C ASN A 43 6.57 3.33 3.75
N ARG A 44 7.73 3.76 3.24
CA ARG A 44 8.11 3.55 1.83
C ARG A 44 8.43 2.08 1.54
N LYS A 45 9.04 1.39 2.51
CA LYS A 45 9.33 -0.06 2.47
C LYS A 45 8.36 -0.78 3.40
N ALA A 46 8.03 -2.03 3.06
CA ALA A 46 7.31 -2.89 3.99
C ALA A 46 8.16 -3.14 5.25
N VAL A 47 7.50 -3.23 6.40
CA VAL A 47 8.14 -3.66 7.65
C VAL A 47 8.24 -5.19 7.60
N VAL A 48 9.40 -5.71 7.98
CA VAL A 48 9.71 -7.15 7.99
C VAL A 48 10.04 -7.57 9.42
N ALA A 49 9.83 -8.84 9.73
CA ALA A 49 10.19 -9.44 11.01
C ALA A 49 11.72 -9.36 11.23
N ASP A 50 12.13 -9.12 12.48
CA ASP A 50 13.54 -9.14 12.87
C ASP A 50 14.09 -10.58 12.97
N GLU A 51 15.39 -10.71 13.23
CA GLU A 51 16.03 -12.03 13.30
C GLU A 51 15.52 -12.87 14.48
N GLU A 52 15.21 -12.23 15.62
CA GLU A 52 14.70 -12.91 16.81
C GLU A 52 13.28 -13.44 16.61
N GLU A 53 12.42 -12.67 15.96
CA GLU A 53 11.07 -13.07 15.57
C GLU A 53 11.11 -14.18 14.52
N GLN A 54 12.03 -14.09 13.54
CA GLN A 54 12.21 -15.16 12.56
C GLN A 54 12.70 -16.47 13.19
N ALA A 55 13.56 -16.41 14.20
CA ALA A 55 14.02 -17.59 14.94
C ALA A 55 12.89 -18.22 15.77
N ARG A 56 12.08 -17.40 16.47
CA ARG A 56 10.94 -17.89 17.28
C ARG A 56 9.75 -18.33 16.44
N ASN A 57 9.53 -17.69 15.29
CA ASN A 57 8.44 -17.96 14.37
C ASN A 57 8.97 -17.98 12.93
N PRO A 58 9.41 -19.15 12.42
CA PRO A 58 9.94 -19.27 11.06
C PRO A 58 8.96 -18.84 9.95
N ARG A 59 7.64 -18.85 10.21
CA ARG A 59 6.63 -18.38 9.23
C ARG A 59 6.68 -16.86 9.02
N SER A 60 7.23 -16.10 9.96
CA SER A 60 7.35 -14.64 9.88
C SER A 60 8.40 -14.18 8.85
N ARG A 61 9.32 -15.06 8.43
CA ARG A 61 10.40 -14.75 7.47
C ARG A 61 9.94 -14.11 6.17
N SER A 62 8.76 -14.47 5.69
CA SER A 62 8.18 -13.93 4.45
C SER A 62 7.14 -12.83 4.68
N ALA A 63 6.80 -12.55 5.95
CA ALA A 63 5.78 -11.58 6.30
C ALA A 63 6.26 -10.15 5.96
N ARG A 64 5.41 -9.43 5.22
CA ARG A 64 5.60 -8.03 4.86
C ARG A 64 4.39 -7.24 5.34
N LEU A 65 4.61 -6.36 6.30
CA LEU A 65 3.60 -5.45 6.82
C LEU A 65 3.65 -4.12 6.04
N ARG A 66 2.50 -3.72 5.49
CA ARG A 66 2.29 -2.40 4.90
C ARG A 66 1.18 -1.67 5.63
N VAL A 67 1.40 -0.39 5.87
CA VAL A 67 0.48 0.49 6.60
C VAL A 67 0.26 1.76 5.78
N ALA A 68 -1.00 2.17 5.67
CA ALA A 68 -1.39 3.42 5.04
C ALA A 68 -2.51 4.10 5.81
N THR A 69 -2.49 5.43 5.83
CA THR A 69 -3.55 6.27 6.38
C THR A 69 -4.53 6.66 5.28
N ARG A 70 -5.82 6.71 5.60
CA ARG A 70 -6.82 7.22 4.64
C ARG A 70 -6.61 8.73 4.46
N THR A 71 -6.63 9.21 3.23
CA THR A 71 -6.55 10.64 2.91
C THR A 71 -7.94 11.27 3.02
N ALA A 72 -8.05 12.57 2.71
CA ALA A 72 -9.33 13.25 2.63
C ALA A 72 -10.16 12.87 1.39
N LEU A 73 -9.58 12.17 0.42
CA LEU A 73 -10.21 11.83 -0.85
C LEU A 73 -10.80 10.42 -0.81
N SER A 74 -12.02 10.27 -1.28
CA SER A 74 -12.68 8.99 -1.56
C SER A 74 -12.38 8.49 -2.98
N LEU A 75 -12.58 7.19 -3.23
CA LEU A 75 -12.41 6.61 -4.57
C LEU A 75 -13.35 7.22 -5.61
N ASP A 76 -14.58 7.55 -5.19
CA ASP A 76 -15.59 8.15 -6.07
C ASP A 76 -15.18 9.57 -6.49
N GLU A 77 -14.68 10.37 -5.54
CA GLU A 77 -14.14 11.71 -5.83
C GLU A 77 -12.96 11.63 -6.80
N ILE A 78 -12.02 10.70 -6.59
CA ILE A 78 -10.86 10.52 -7.47
C ILE A 78 -11.29 10.12 -8.88
N ASN A 79 -12.31 9.26 -9.01
CA ASN A 79 -12.82 8.87 -10.33
C ASN A 79 -13.55 10.01 -11.04
N SER A 80 -14.26 10.87 -10.31
CA SER A 80 -14.90 12.07 -10.87
C SER A 80 -13.90 13.15 -11.31
N LEU A 81 -12.77 13.30 -10.63
CA LEU A 81 -11.72 14.27 -10.94
C LEU A 81 -10.83 13.86 -12.12
N ALA A 82 -10.84 12.58 -12.48
CA ALA A 82 -10.03 12.01 -13.56
C ALA A 82 -10.83 11.71 -14.84
N ALA A 83 -12.14 12.02 -14.85
CA ALA A 83 -13.00 11.99 -16.02
C ALA A 83 -12.97 13.36 -16.73
#